data_AF-I4AKQ6-F1
#
_entry.id   AF-I4AKQ6-F1
#
_cell.length_a   1.000
_cell.length_b   1.000
_cell.length_c   1.000
_cell.angle_alpha   90.00
_cell.angle_beta   90.00
_cell.angle_gamma   90.00
#
_symmetry.space_group_name_H-M   'P 1'
#
loop_
_entity.id
_entity.type
_entity.pdbx_description
1 polymer ?
#
loop_
_entity_poly.entity_id
_entity_poly.type
_entity_poly.pdbx_seq_one_letter_code
_entity_poly.pdbx_strand_id
1 'polypeptide(L)'
;MNQKGTYIGITVITLWLFSLGFLLSVYEINWYNPLTYLFFLIQTHLYTGIFITAHDAMHHTVSKNTKVNNIIGTIATGLFAFNYYPRLLKKHHEHHRFVATDKDPDFHHGNFWVWYFNFAKNYITIIQIILMAITYNILKLIFPLENVIFYWMIPSVVATCQLFYFGTYLPHRHAPDNKHHSRSQAKNHVWAFISCYFFGYHYEHHDSPNTPWWRLYQKR
;
A
#
# COMPACT_ATOMS: atom_id res chain seq x y z
N MET A 1 -8.22 26.13 6.77
CA MET A 1 -8.65 24.82 6.20
C MET A 1 -7.54 23.81 6.45
N ASN A 2 -7.85 22.61 6.96
CA ASN A 2 -6.80 21.65 7.32
C ASN A 2 -6.34 20.86 6.07
N GLN A 3 -5.20 21.24 5.48
CA GLN A 3 -4.56 20.60 4.33
C GLN A 3 -3.57 19.49 4.73
N LYS A 4 -3.62 19.03 6.00
CA LYS A 4 -2.65 18.09 6.56
C LYS A 4 -2.52 16.79 5.76
N GLY A 5 -3.62 16.23 5.26
CA GLY A 5 -3.57 15.00 4.46
C GLY A 5 -2.81 15.17 3.15
N THR A 6 -3.06 16.27 2.43
CA THR A 6 -2.30 16.64 1.23
C THR A 6 -0.81 16.73 1.50
N TYR A 7 -0.41 17.41 2.58
CA TYR A 7 1.01 17.52 2.93
C TYR A 7 1.63 16.16 3.28
N ILE A 8 0.94 15.33 4.06
CA ILE A 8 1.42 13.98 4.39
C ILE A 8 1.61 13.15 3.12
N GLY A 9 0.61 13.12 2.22
CA GLY A 9 0.69 12.37 0.97
C GLY A 9 1.83 12.84 0.07
N ILE A 10 2.00 14.16 -0.09
CA ILE A 10 3.14 14.73 -0.84
C ILE A 10 4.46 14.35 -0.18
N THR A 11 4.58 14.47 1.14
CA THR A 11 5.81 14.09 1.87
C THR A 11 6.17 12.63 1.64
N VAL A 12 5.21 11.71 1.73
CA VAL A 12 5.46 10.28 1.47
C VAL A 12 5.94 10.05 0.03
N ILE A 13 5.28 10.68 -0.95
CA ILE A 13 5.68 10.58 -2.37
C ILE A 13 7.09 11.13 -2.59
N THR A 14 7.39 12.30 -2.04
CA THR A 14 8.71 12.93 -2.16
C THR A 14 9.79 12.10 -1.49
N LEU A 15 9.55 11.57 -0.29
CA LEU A 15 10.50 10.70 0.40
C LEU A 15 10.75 9.42 -0.38
N TRP A 16 9.72 8.81 -0.95
CA TRP A 16 9.85 7.63 -1.80
C TRP A 16 10.68 7.93 -3.05
N LEU A 17 10.41 9.04 -3.75
CA LEU A 17 11.16 9.45 -4.95
C LEU A 17 12.62 9.75 -4.63
N PHE A 18 12.88 10.49 -3.54
CA PHE A 18 14.22 10.84 -3.12
C PHE A 18 15.03 9.61 -2.68
N SER A 19 14.42 8.75 -1.84
CA SER A 19 15.02 7.49 -1.40
C SER A 19 15.36 6.61 -2.60
N LEU A 20 14.41 6.39 -3.50
CA LEU A 20 14.63 5.58 -4.71
C LEU A 20 15.71 6.20 -5.61
N GLY A 21 15.67 7.51 -5.85
CA GLY A 21 16.67 8.19 -6.67
C GLY A 21 18.09 8.03 -6.10
N PHE A 22 18.25 8.24 -4.80
CA PHE A 22 19.52 8.00 -4.10
C PHE A 22 19.97 6.54 -4.22
N LEU A 23 19.06 5.59 -3.97
CA LEU A 23 19.37 4.16 -3.99
C LEU A 23 19.70 3.62 -5.38
N LEU A 24 19.16 4.22 -6.44
CA LEU A 24 19.48 3.83 -7.82
C LEU A 24 20.74 4.53 -8.37
N SER A 25 21.00 5.77 -7.95
CA SER A 25 22.02 6.62 -8.59
C SER A 25 23.33 6.75 -7.80
N VAL A 26 23.27 6.61 -6.48
CA VAL A 26 24.40 6.97 -5.58
C VAL A 26 24.82 5.81 -4.69
N TYR A 27 23.86 5.07 -4.12
CA TYR A 27 24.20 4.00 -3.19
C TYR A 27 24.64 2.74 -3.95
N GLU A 28 25.84 2.22 -3.67
CA GLU A 28 26.29 0.93 -4.19
C GLU A 28 25.93 -0.18 -3.19
N ILE A 29 25.34 -1.27 -3.68
CA ILE A 29 24.99 -2.41 -2.84
C ILE A 29 26.26 -3.05 -2.30
N ASN A 30 26.29 -3.24 -0.98
CA ASN A 30 27.29 -4.06 -0.31
C ASN A 30 26.56 -5.01 0.63
N TRP A 31 26.53 -6.29 0.24
CA TRP A 31 25.84 -7.36 0.97
C TRP A 31 26.37 -7.60 2.40
N TYR A 32 27.57 -7.11 2.73
CA TYR A 32 28.11 -7.17 4.09
C TYR A 32 27.76 -5.94 4.94
N ASN A 33 27.21 -4.89 4.32
CA ASN A 33 26.85 -3.66 5.02
C ASN A 33 25.38 -3.71 5.48
N PRO A 34 25.08 -3.63 6.79
CA PRO A 34 23.71 -3.64 7.28
C PRO A 34 22.83 -2.51 6.72
N LEU A 35 23.43 -1.40 6.27
CA LEU A 35 22.70 -0.29 5.66
C LEU A 35 21.98 -0.70 4.36
N THR A 36 22.49 -1.68 3.61
CA THR A 36 21.82 -2.19 2.39
C THR A 36 20.42 -2.71 2.74
N TYR A 37 20.32 -3.50 3.81
CA TYR A 37 19.04 -4.05 4.27
C TYR A 37 18.17 -3.00 4.95
N LEU A 38 18.76 -2.06 5.69
CA LEU A 38 18.01 -0.95 6.27
C LEU A 38 17.34 -0.09 5.19
N PHE A 39 18.07 0.25 4.13
CA PHE A 39 17.51 1.01 3.01
C PHE A 39 16.45 0.22 2.25
N PHE A 40 16.63 -1.09 2.09
CA PHE A 40 15.60 -1.96 1.53
C PHE A 40 14.29 -1.89 2.34
N LEU A 41 14.39 -1.97 3.67
CA LEU A 41 13.23 -1.88 4.56
C LEU A 41 12.58 -0.49 4.52
N ILE A 42 13.37 0.58 4.51
CA ILE A 42 12.88 1.96 4.36
C ILE A 42 12.14 2.12 3.04
N GLN A 43 12.74 1.67 1.94
CA GLN A 43 12.15 1.77 0.62
C GLN A 43 10.85 0.97 0.51
N THR A 44 10.81 -0.24 1.09
CA THR A 44 9.60 -1.07 1.19
C THR A 44 8.51 -0.36 2.00
N HIS A 45 8.86 0.19 3.16
CA HIS A 45 7.93 0.93 4.00
C HIS A 45 7.36 2.16 3.27
N LEU A 46 8.20 2.90 2.53
CA LEU A 46 7.75 4.01 1.70
C LEU A 46 6.81 3.55 0.58
N TYR A 47 7.05 2.39 -0.06
CA TYR A 47 6.09 1.79 -1.00
C TYR A 47 4.73 1.51 -0.34
N THR A 48 4.72 0.92 0.86
CA THR A 48 3.47 0.75 1.63
C THR A 48 2.79 2.10 1.86
N GLY A 49 3.56 3.14 2.22
CA GLY A 49 3.05 4.50 2.40
C GLY A 49 2.45 5.12 1.14
N ILE A 50 3.02 4.85 -0.04
CA ILE A 50 2.46 5.26 -1.33
C ILE A 50 1.06 4.66 -1.48
N PHE A 51 0.90 3.35 -1.25
CA PHE A 51 -0.42 2.73 -1.38
C PHE A 51 -1.40 3.22 -0.32
N ILE A 52 -0.97 3.43 0.92
CA ILE A 52 -1.81 3.99 1.99
C ILE A 52 -2.28 5.42 1.62
N THR A 53 -1.43 6.21 0.97
CA THR A 53 -1.82 7.52 0.42
C THR A 53 -2.90 7.39 -0.65
N ALA A 54 -2.77 6.40 -1.56
CA ALA A 54 -3.79 6.10 -2.55
C ALA A 54 -5.12 5.66 -1.91
N HIS A 55 -5.04 4.80 -0.91
CA HIS A 55 -6.19 4.32 -0.14
C HIS A 55 -6.92 5.47 0.58
N ASP A 56 -6.20 6.35 1.28
CA ASP A 56 -6.80 7.50 1.95
C ASP A 56 -7.46 8.47 0.95
N ALA A 57 -6.92 8.56 -0.28
CA ALA A 57 -7.52 9.32 -1.37
C ALA A 57 -8.85 8.69 -1.86
N MET A 58 -8.97 7.35 -1.86
CA MET A 58 -10.22 6.65 -2.17
C MET A 58 -11.33 6.97 -1.16
N HIS A 59 -10.96 7.24 0.09
CA HIS A 59 -11.89 7.72 1.14
C HIS A 59 -12.05 9.24 1.20
N HIS A 60 -11.43 9.98 0.27
CA HIS A 60 -11.41 11.44 0.26
C HIS A 60 -10.85 12.07 1.55
N THR A 61 -9.92 11.39 2.23
CA THR A 61 -9.34 11.87 3.50
C THR A 61 -8.02 12.62 3.33
N VAL A 62 -7.40 12.54 2.14
CA VAL A 62 -6.20 13.33 1.79
C VAL A 62 -6.56 14.82 1.71
N SER A 63 -7.68 15.17 1.07
CA SER A 63 -8.12 16.56 0.92
C SER A 63 -9.65 16.70 1.00
N LYS A 64 -10.15 17.87 1.37
CA LYS A 64 -11.59 18.18 1.20
C LYS A 64 -12.01 18.34 -0.26
N ASN A 65 -11.06 18.56 -1.17
CA ASN A 65 -11.33 18.69 -2.60
C ASN A 65 -11.18 17.32 -3.28
N THR A 66 -12.29 16.76 -3.76
CA THR A 66 -12.33 15.46 -4.47
C THR A 66 -11.37 15.40 -5.67
N LYS A 67 -11.17 16.51 -6.40
CA LYS A 67 -10.21 16.54 -7.52
C LYS A 67 -8.78 16.31 -7.03
N VAL A 68 -8.41 16.89 -5.89
CA VAL A 68 -7.09 16.71 -5.29
C VAL A 68 -6.88 15.26 -4.84
N ASN A 69 -7.89 14.63 -4.22
CA ASN A 69 -7.83 13.21 -3.89
C ASN A 69 -7.62 12.36 -5.13
N ASN A 70 -8.41 12.58 -6.19
CA ASN A 70 -8.28 11.79 -7.43
C ASN A 70 -6.91 11.95 -8.09
N ILE A 71 -6.33 13.15 -8.09
CA ILE A 71 -4.98 13.39 -8.63
C ILE A 71 -3.94 12.67 -7.78
N ILE A 72 -3.93 12.88 -6.47
CA ILE A 72 -2.95 12.25 -5.57
C ILE A 72 -3.09 10.74 -5.58
N GLY A 73 -4.31 10.23 -5.55
CA GLY A 73 -4.63 8.82 -5.66
C GLY A 73 -4.12 8.21 -6.95
N THR A 74 -4.36 8.85 -8.10
CA THR A 74 -3.86 8.39 -9.41
C THR A 74 -2.34 8.36 -9.46
N ILE A 75 -1.68 9.40 -8.96
CA ILE A 75 -0.21 9.45 -8.90
C ILE A 75 0.30 8.31 -8.01
N ALA A 76 -0.25 8.16 -6.81
CA ALA A 76 0.19 7.15 -5.85
C ALA A 76 -0.03 5.72 -6.37
N THR A 77 -1.20 5.40 -6.94
CA THR A 77 -1.44 4.07 -7.51
C THR A 77 -0.54 3.80 -8.72
N GLY A 78 -0.29 4.82 -9.53
CA GLY A 78 0.66 4.76 -10.66
C GLY A 78 2.08 4.43 -10.21
N LEU A 79 2.60 5.16 -9.21
CA LEU A 79 3.93 4.95 -8.66
C LEU A 79 4.10 3.58 -7.96
N PHE A 80 3.04 3.06 -7.33
CA PHE A 80 3.11 1.80 -6.61
C PHE A 80 3.38 0.60 -7.54
N ALA A 81 2.59 0.45 -8.59
CA ALA A 81 2.72 -0.66 -9.55
C ALA A 81 1.88 -0.42 -10.82
N PHE A 82 1.83 0.82 -11.32
CA PHE A 82 0.97 1.22 -12.45
C PHE A 82 -0.51 0.89 -12.24
N ASN A 83 -0.97 0.86 -10.99
CA ASN A 83 -2.35 0.53 -10.67
C ASN A 83 -3.31 1.60 -11.20
N TYR A 84 -4.41 1.15 -11.82
CA TYR A 84 -5.44 2.04 -12.34
C TYR A 84 -6.41 2.48 -11.22
N TYR A 85 -6.32 3.75 -10.83
CA TYR A 85 -7.05 4.31 -9.68
C TYR A 85 -8.56 4.07 -9.71
N PRO A 86 -9.31 4.29 -10.82
CA PRO A 86 -10.76 4.06 -10.83
C PRO A 86 -11.16 2.60 -10.57
N ARG A 87 -10.36 1.63 -11.05
CA ARG A 87 -10.60 0.21 -10.75
C ARG A 87 -10.37 -0.09 -9.28
N LEU A 88 -9.28 0.42 -8.71
CA LEU A 88 -8.99 0.26 -7.28
C LEU A 88 -10.08 0.88 -6.42
N LEU A 89 -10.48 2.12 -6.70
CA LEU A 89 -11.56 2.82 -5.99
C LEU A 89 -12.85 1.99 -5.98
N LYS A 90 -13.25 1.45 -7.14
CA LYS A 90 -14.44 0.60 -7.25
C LYS A 90 -14.32 -0.65 -6.37
N LYS A 91 -13.23 -1.40 -6.50
CA LYS A 91 -13.01 -2.64 -5.75
C LYS A 91 -12.89 -2.40 -4.25
N HIS A 92 -12.24 -1.33 -3.86
CA HIS A 92 -12.12 -0.90 -2.47
C HIS A 92 -13.49 -0.64 -1.84
N HIS A 93 -14.39 0.04 -2.55
CA HIS A 93 -15.77 0.21 -2.07
C HIS A 93 -16.61 -1.08 -2.10
N GLU A 94 -16.35 -1.99 -3.05
CA GLU A 94 -16.97 -3.33 -3.05
C GLU A 94 -16.57 -4.11 -1.80
N HIS A 95 -15.28 -4.08 -1.42
CA HIS A 95 -14.78 -4.66 -0.19
C HIS A 95 -15.54 -4.13 1.04
N HIS A 96 -15.59 -2.81 1.24
CA HIS A 96 -16.34 -2.21 2.35
C HIS A 96 -17.84 -2.56 2.39
N ARG A 97 -18.47 -2.75 1.22
CA ARG A 97 -19.91 -3.02 1.13
C ARG A 97 -20.24 -4.49 1.37
N PHE A 98 -19.36 -5.39 0.97
CA PHE A 98 -19.63 -6.82 0.90
C PHE A 98 -18.69 -7.66 1.77
N VAL A 99 -18.07 -7.04 2.78
CA VAL A 99 -17.02 -7.63 3.62
C VAL A 99 -17.32 -9.09 4.00
N ALA A 100 -16.33 -9.96 3.80
CA ALA A 100 -16.40 -11.38 4.14
C ALA A 100 -17.54 -12.17 3.44
N THR A 101 -17.95 -11.74 2.26
CA THR A 101 -18.87 -12.48 1.37
C THR A 101 -18.19 -12.82 0.04
N ASP A 102 -18.80 -13.67 -0.78
CA ASP A 102 -18.31 -14.00 -2.13
C ASP A 102 -18.23 -12.80 -3.09
N LYS A 103 -18.84 -11.66 -2.74
CA LYS A 103 -18.80 -10.41 -3.53
C LYS A 103 -17.66 -9.48 -3.11
N ASP A 104 -16.96 -9.78 -2.01
CA ASP A 104 -15.80 -9.03 -1.57
C ASP A 104 -14.58 -9.41 -2.44
N PRO A 105 -14.00 -8.48 -3.23
CA PRO A 105 -12.83 -8.78 -4.04
C PRO A 105 -11.59 -9.16 -3.21
N ASP A 106 -11.59 -8.83 -1.92
CA ASP A 106 -10.47 -9.03 -1.02
C ASP A 106 -10.65 -10.23 -0.10
N PHE A 107 -11.79 -10.93 -0.15
CA PHE A 107 -12.05 -12.10 0.68
C PHE A 107 -11.95 -13.41 -0.11
N HIS A 108 -11.33 -14.41 0.49
CA HIS A 108 -11.28 -15.76 -0.09
C HIS A 108 -11.12 -16.81 1.01
N HIS A 109 -11.73 -17.98 0.79
CA HIS A 109 -11.58 -19.12 1.68
C HIS A 109 -10.27 -19.89 1.40
N GLY A 110 -9.77 -20.60 2.41
CA GLY A 110 -8.59 -21.46 2.30
C GLY A 110 -7.37 -20.90 3.02
N ASN A 111 -6.18 -21.38 2.62
CA ASN A 111 -4.92 -20.97 3.23
C ASN A 111 -4.43 -19.61 2.69
N PHE A 112 -3.44 -19.04 3.37
CA PHE A 112 -2.84 -17.75 3.03
C PHE A 112 -2.46 -17.62 1.54
N TRP A 113 -1.83 -18.64 0.96
CA TRP A 113 -1.30 -18.58 -0.40
C TRP A 113 -2.40 -18.56 -1.47
N VAL A 114 -3.44 -19.38 -1.29
CA VAL A 114 -4.60 -19.40 -2.19
C VAL A 114 -5.32 -18.07 -2.14
N TRP A 115 -5.50 -17.50 -0.95
CA TRP A 115 -6.13 -16.19 -0.79
C TRP A 115 -5.28 -15.09 -1.42
N TYR A 116 -3.97 -15.03 -1.12
CA TYR A 116 -3.07 -14.04 -1.70
C TYR A 116 -3.08 -14.05 -3.23
N PHE A 117 -3.09 -15.24 -3.84
CA PHE A 117 -3.15 -15.38 -5.29
C PHE A 117 -4.46 -14.85 -5.88
N ASN A 118 -5.61 -15.14 -5.25
CA ASN A 118 -6.91 -14.62 -5.69
C ASN A 118 -7.00 -13.09 -5.53
N PHE A 119 -6.50 -12.56 -4.41
CA PHE A 119 -6.34 -11.12 -4.22
C PHE A 119 -5.47 -10.50 -5.32
N ALA A 120 -4.29 -11.06 -5.59
CA ALA A 120 -3.39 -10.56 -6.63
C ALA A 120 -4.05 -10.54 -8.03
N LYS A 121 -4.80 -11.58 -8.41
CA LYS A 121 -5.57 -11.60 -9.68
C LYS A 121 -6.61 -10.49 -9.78
N ASN A 122 -7.17 -10.08 -8.65
CA ASN A 122 -8.15 -9.01 -8.62
C ASN A 122 -7.54 -7.64 -8.95
N TYR A 123 -6.23 -7.46 -8.79
CA TYR A 123 -5.59 -6.16 -8.94
C TYR A 123 -4.53 -6.10 -10.03
N ILE A 124 -3.74 -7.16 -10.21
CA ILE A 124 -2.66 -7.22 -11.19
C ILE A 124 -3.23 -7.51 -12.59
N THR A 125 -2.87 -6.65 -13.54
CA THR A 125 -3.25 -6.77 -14.95
C THR A 125 -2.04 -7.01 -15.84
N ILE A 126 -2.28 -7.58 -17.02
CA ILE A 126 -1.23 -7.78 -18.04
C ILE A 126 -0.60 -6.44 -18.45
N ILE A 127 -1.39 -5.36 -18.54
CA ILE A 127 -0.88 -4.02 -18.87
C ILE A 127 0.13 -3.55 -17.82
N GLN A 128 -0.16 -3.75 -16.52
CA GLN A 128 0.79 -3.41 -15.46
C GLN A 128 2.08 -4.21 -15.56
N ILE A 129 1.99 -5.51 -15.85
CA ILE A 129 3.16 -6.37 -16.04
C ILE A 129 4.01 -5.86 -17.21
N ILE A 130 3.38 -5.49 -18.34
CA ILE A 130 4.08 -4.91 -19.49
C ILE A 130 4.74 -3.57 -19.14
N LEU A 131 4.02 -2.67 -18.46
CA LEU A 131 4.57 -1.38 -18.05
C LEU A 131 5.75 -1.55 -17.08
N MET A 132 5.63 -2.44 -16.10
CA MET A 132 6.75 -2.77 -15.21
C MET A 132 7.93 -3.37 -15.96
N ALA A 133 7.70 -4.24 -16.94
CA ALA A 133 8.76 -4.81 -17.76
C ALA A 133 9.46 -3.74 -18.61
N ILE A 134 8.71 -2.81 -19.22
CA ILE A 134 9.28 -1.68 -19.96
C ILE A 134 10.11 -0.80 -19.02
N THR A 135 9.54 -0.40 -17.87
CA THR A 135 10.26 0.43 -16.89
C THR A 135 11.52 -0.25 -16.38
N TYR A 136 11.47 -1.54 -16.05
CA TYR A 136 12.65 -2.31 -15.68
C TYR A 136 13.73 -2.29 -16.77
N ASN A 137 13.35 -2.51 -18.03
CA ASN A 137 14.29 -2.50 -19.14
C ASN A 137 14.87 -1.12 -19.43
N ILE A 138 14.16 -0.03 -19.13
CA ILE A 138 14.69 1.34 -19.22
C ILE A 138 15.64 1.61 -18.05
N LEU A 139 15.22 1.31 -16.81
CA LEU A 139 16.00 1.58 -15.61
C LEU A 139 17.35 0.85 -15.63
N LYS A 140 17.38 -0.41 -16.07
CA LYS A 140 18.64 -1.19 -16.12
C LYS A 140 19.67 -0.67 -17.14
N LEU A 141 19.26 0.20 -18.07
CA LEU A 141 20.18 0.85 -19.01
C LEU A 141 20.83 2.10 -18.39
N ILE A 142 20.24 2.62 -17.32
CA ILE A 142 20.64 3.88 -16.68
C ILE A 142 21.31 3.62 -15.33
N PHE A 143 20.85 2.61 -14.59
CA PHE A 143 21.25 2.32 -13.22
C PHE A 143 21.78 0.89 -13.07
N PRO A 144 22.58 0.60 -12.00
CA PRO A 144 23.04 -0.75 -11.72
C PRO A 144 21.87 -1.75 -11.59
N LEU A 145 21.99 -2.88 -12.29
CA LEU A 145 20.94 -3.90 -12.35
C LEU A 145 20.52 -4.38 -10.94
N GLU A 146 21.49 -4.64 -10.07
CA GLU A 146 21.23 -5.09 -8.71
C GLU A 146 20.37 -4.09 -7.94
N ASN A 147 20.66 -2.79 -8.05
CA ASN A 147 19.90 -1.73 -7.41
C ASN A 147 18.47 -1.63 -7.94
N VAL A 148 18.28 -1.76 -9.25
CA VAL A 148 16.93 -1.77 -9.86
C VAL A 148 16.10 -2.94 -9.34
N ILE A 149 16.69 -4.14 -9.26
CA ILE A 149 15.98 -5.30 -8.73
C ILE A 149 15.71 -5.13 -7.23
N PHE A 150 16.75 -4.80 -6.45
CA PHE A 150 16.70 -4.84 -5.00
C PHE A 150 15.96 -3.66 -4.36
N TYR A 151 16.02 -2.45 -4.93
CA TYR A 151 15.39 -1.26 -4.35
C TYR A 151 14.12 -0.79 -5.07
N TRP A 152 13.86 -1.19 -6.32
CA TRP A 152 12.62 -0.83 -7.02
C TRP A 152 11.67 -2.02 -7.14
N MET A 153 12.15 -3.14 -7.71
CA MET A 153 11.27 -4.26 -8.05
C MET A 153 10.81 -5.04 -6.81
N ILE A 154 11.76 -5.57 -6.02
CA ILE A 154 11.44 -6.42 -4.86
C ILE A 154 10.62 -5.65 -3.81
N PRO A 155 10.94 -4.39 -3.44
CA PRO A 155 10.16 -3.65 -2.44
C PRO A 155 8.70 -3.45 -2.83
N SER A 156 8.38 -3.27 -4.12
CA SER A 156 6.98 -3.18 -4.57
C SER A 156 6.20 -4.48 -4.32
N VAL A 157 6.84 -5.63 -4.52
CA VAL A 157 6.25 -6.96 -4.28
C VAL A 157 6.10 -7.21 -2.78
N VAL A 158 7.12 -6.91 -1.99
CA VAL A 158 7.08 -7.06 -0.52
C VAL A 158 6.02 -6.15 0.08
N ALA A 159 5.91 -4.90 -0.38
CA ALA A 159 4.88 -3.98 0.06
C ALA A 159 3.47 -4.49 -0.28
N THR A 160 3.28 -5.13 -1.44
CA THR A 160 2.00 -5.79 -1.81
C THR A 160 1.66 -6.92 -0.85
N CYS A 161 2.62 -7.79 -0.54
CA CYS A 161 2.46 -8.85 0.47
C CYS A 161 2.12 -8.27 1.86
N GLN A 162 2.80 -7.19 2.26
CA GLN A 162 2.61 -6.52 3.54
C GLN A 162 1.20 -5.90 3.65
N LEU A 163 0.75 -5.20 2.62
CA LEU A 163 -0.60 -4.64 2.53
C LEU A 163 -1.66 -5.72 2.63
N PHE A 164 -1.50 -6.81 1.87
CA PHE A 164 -2.42 -7.94 1.95
C PHE A 164 -2.42 -8.57 3.36
N TYR A 165 -1.26 -8.80 3.94
CA TYR A 165 -1.17 -9.46 5.23
C TYR A 165 -1.84 -8.65 6.35
N PHE A 166 -1.45 -7.37 6.50
CA PHE A 166 -1.95 -6.52 7.58
C PHE A 166 -3.30 -5.86 7.31
N GLY A 167 -3.61 -5.62 6.03
CA GLY A 167 -4.80 -4.91 5.59
C GLY A 167 -5.94 -5.79 5.10
N THR A 168 -5.73 -7.11 4.93
CA THR A 168 -6.75 -8.01 4.39
C THR A 168 -6.78 -9.34 5.15
N TYR A 169 -5.69 -10.11 5.10
CA TYR A 169 -5.65 -11.48 5.63
C TYR A 169 -5.83 -11.51 7.15
N LEU A 170 -4.97 -10.82 7.90
CA LEU A 170 -4.98 -10.87 9.35
C LEU A 170 -6.29 -10.32 9.96
N PRO A 171 -6.85 -9.18 9.47
CA PRO A 171 -8.12 -8.68 9.97
C PRO A 171 -9.30 -9.63 9.71
N HIS A 172 -9.39 -10.20 8.51
CA HIS A 172 -10.60 -10.91 8.06
C HIS A 172 -10.53 -12.43 8.15
N ARG A 173 -9.38 -13.05 8.42
CA ARG A 173 -9.28 -14.51 8.54
C ARG A 173 -10.25 -15.04 9.60
N HIS A 174 -10.93 -16.14 9.29
CA HIS A 174 -11.98 -16.72 10.14
C HIS A 174 -13.17 -15.79 10.44
N ALA A 175 -13.35 -14.69 9.68
CA ALA A 175 -14.50 -13.78 9.71
C ALA A 175 -15.11 -13.59 11.12
N PRO A 176 -14.51 -12.75 11.99
CA PRO A 176 -15.05 -12.47 13.32
C PRO A 176 -16.55 -12.19 13.32
N ASP A 177 -17.21 -12.60 14.40
CA ASP A 177 -18.61 -12.28 14.65
C ASP A 177 -18.75 -10.84 15.16
N ASN A 178 -18.63 -9.88 14.22
CA ASN A 178 -18.94 -8.47 14.42
C ASN A 178 -19.43 -7.86 13.10
N LYS A 179 -19.96 -6.63 13.17
CA LYS A 179 -20.57 -5.92 12.03
C LYS A 179 -19.69 -5.85 10.77
N HIS A 180 -18.36 -5.79 10.95
CA HIS A 180 -17.40 -5.55 9.87
C HIS A 180 -16.53 -6.77 9.57
N HIS A 181 -16.84 -7.93 10.15
CA HIS A 181 -16.07 -9.18 10.04
C HIS A 181 -14.55 -8.98 10.04
N SER A 182 -14.05 -8.11 10.93
CA SER A 182 -12.65 -7.69 10.96
C SER A 182 -12.12 -7.54 12.38
N ARG A 183 -10.81 -7.65 12.54
CA ARG A 183 -10.09 -7.42 13.80
C ARG A 183 -9.13 -6.25 13.67
N SER A 184 -8.71 -5.77 14.82
CA SER A 184 -7.67 -4.75 14.95
C SER A 184 -6.48 -5.27 15.73
N GLN A 185 -5.29 -4.80 15.36
CA GLN A 185 -4.06 -5.09 16.09
C GLN A 185 -4.11 -4.48 17.51
N ALA A 186 -3.32 -5.05 18.42
CA ALA A 186 -3.13 -4.46 19.74
C ALA A 186 -2.54 -3.04 19.64
N LYS A 187 -2.93 -2.14 20.55
CA LYS A 187 -2.51 -0.74 20.50
C LYS A 187 -1.01 -0.59 20.73
N ASN A 188 -0.29 -0.22 19.67
CA ASN A 188 1.13 0.11 19.70
C ASN A 188 1.43 1.04 18.53
N HIS A 189 1.77 2.30 18.79
CA HIS A 189 1.96 3.30 17.72
C HIS A 189 3.15 2.98 16.80
N VAL A 190 4.24 2.45 17.36
CA VAL A 190 5.43 2.11 16.59
C VAL A 190 5.13 0.95 15.66
N TRP A 191 4.57 -0.13 16.20
CA TRP A 191 4.20 -1.30 15.40
C TRP A 191 3.12 -0.96 14.38
N ALA A 192 2.09 -0.19 14.78
CA ALA A 192 1.02 0.22 13.89
C ALA A 192 1.58 1.00 12.69
N PHE A 193 2.51 1.92 12.92
CA PHE A 193 3.15 2.67 11.85
C PHE A 193 3.97 1.76 10.93
N ILE A 194 4.92 1.01 11.49
CA ILE A 194 5.87 0.19 10.72
C ILE A 194 5.17 -0.94 9.97
N SER A 195 4.15 -1.57 10.55
CA SER A 195 3.44 -2.70 9.96
C SER A 195 2.61 -2.31 8.75
N CYS A 196 1.83 -1.22 8.84
CA CYS A 196 0.98 -0.79 7.72
C CYS A 196 0.36 0.61 7.95
N TYR A 197 1.12 1.61 8.44
CA TYR A 197 0.61 2.97 8.65
C TYR A 197 -0.73 3.01 9.41
N PHE A 198 -0.85 2.30 10.53
CA PHE A 198 -2.07 2.21 11.34
C PHE A 198 -3.25 1.49 10.69
N PHE A 199 -3.13 1.00 9.46
CA PHE A 199 -4.20 0.29 8.75
C PHE A 199 -4.57 -1.05 9.41
N GLY A 200 -3.67 -1.61 10.24
CA GLY A 200 -3.98 -2.75 11.09
C GLY A 200 -5.02 -2.47 12.19
N TYR A 201 -5.40 -1.21 12.42
CA TYR A 201 -6.64 -0.84 13.13
C TYR A 201 -7.82 -0.91 12.15
N HIS A 202 -8.08 -2.13 11.67
CA HIS A 202 -8.89 -2.35 10.49
C HIS A 202 -10.39 -2.37 10.77
N TYR A 203 -10.80 -2.79 11.97
CA TYR A 203 -12.19 -2.62 12.39
C TYR A 203 -12.55 -1.12 12.44
N GLU A 204 -11.69 -0.31 13.05
CA GLU A 204 -11.84 1.15 13.13
C GLU A 204 -11.92 1.78 11.74
N HIS A 205 -11.17 1.22 10.79
CA HIS A 205 -11.18 1.64 9.41
C HIS A 205 -12.55 1.41 8.74
N HIS A 206 -13.12 0.21 8.88
CA HIS A 206 -14.47 -0.08 8.37
C HIS A 206 -15.56 0.71 9.08
N ASP A 207 -15.42 0.94 10.39
CA ASP A 207 -16.40 1.69 11.17
C ASP A 207 -16.34 3.21 10.93
N SER A 208 -15.15 3.73 10.63
CA SER A 208 -14.91 5.14 10.39
C SER A 208 -14.07 5.37 9.12
N PRO A 209 -14.59 5.06 7.92
CA PRO A 209 -13.82 5.10 6.66
C PRO A 209 -13.27 6.48 6.31
N ASN A 210 -13.95 7.54 6.76
CA ASN A 210 -13.51 8.93 6.58
C ASN A 210 -12.42 9.36 7.59
N THR A 211 -11.85 8.44 8.36
CA THR A 211 -10.73 8.71 9.27
C THR A 211 -9.40 8.39 8.58
N PRO A 212 -8.52 9.38 8.38
CA PRO A 212 -7.23 9.12 7.76
C PRO A 212 -6.35 8.25 8.67
N TRP A 213 -5.39 7.56 8.05
CA TRP A 213 -4.58 6.55 8.73
C TRP A 213 -3.91 7.06 10.01
N TRP A 214 -3.39 8.30 10.00
CA TRP A 214 -2.70 8.91 11.15
C TRP A 214 -3.64 9.32 12.31
N ARG A 215 -4.93 9.01 12.22
CA ARG A 215 -5.94 9.23 13.27
C ARG A 215 -6.72 7.98 13.65
N LEU A 216 -6.47 6.83 13.00
CA LEU A 216 -7.20 5.59 13.29
C LEU A 216 -7.05 5.15 14.76
N TYR A 217 -5.91 5.41 15.40
CA TYR A 217 -5.70 5.09 16.81
C TYR A 217 -6.67 5.78 17.79
N GLN A 218 -7.37 6.82 17.32
CA GLN A 218 -8.37 7.58 18.08
C GLN A 218 -9.78 6.96 17.96
N LYS A 219 -9.95 5.91 17.15
CA LYS A 219 -11.21 5.22 16.87
C LYS A 219 -11.31 3.88 17.62
N ARG A 220 -12.39 3.12 17.39
CA ARG A 220 -12.79 1.95 18.19
C ARG A 220 -13.32 0.79 17.37
#